data_AF-A0A6A0A5J2-F1
#
_entry.id   AF-A0A6A0A5J2-F1
#
_cell.length_a   1.000
_cell.length_b   1.000
_cell.length_c   1.000
_cell.angle_alpha   90.00
_cell.angle_beta   90.00
_cell.angle_gamma   90.00
#
_symmetry.space_group_name_H-M   'P 1'
#
loop_
_entity.id
_entity.type
_entity.pdbx_description
1 polymer ?
#
loop_
_entity_poly.entity_id
_entity_poly.type
_entity_poly.pdbx_seq_one_letter_code
_entity_poly.pdbx_strand_id
1 'polypeptide(L)' 'GDARVEEIDMLWEITKQIEGHTICALGDAAAWPVQGLIRHFRGEMENRIRHASQVQIAA' A
#
# COMPACT_ATOMS: atom_id res chain seq x y z
N GLY A 1 9.10 -1.65 4.62
CA GLY A 1 9.43 -0.24 4.93
C GLY A 1 10.28 0.38 3.85
N ASP A 2 10.76 -0.36 2.85
CA ASP A 2 11.66 0.13 1.81
C ASP A 2 10.92 0.83 0.65
N ALA A 3 9.87 1.58 0.98
CA ALA A 3 9.03 2.29 0.01
C ALA A 3 9.06 3.79 0.31
N ARG A 4 8.69 4.64 -0.65
CA ARG A 4 8.44 6.07 -0.42
C ARG A 4 7.00 6.27 0.05
N VAL A 5 6.74 7.33 0.82
CA VAL A 5 5.38 7.63 1.33
C VAL A 5 4.38 7.80 0.19
N GLU A 6 4.78 8.44 -0.90
CA GLU A 6 3.99 8.62 -2.14
C GLU A 6 3.63 7.29 -2.84
N GLU A 7 4.39 6.21 -2.61
CA GLU A 7 4.08 4.91 -3.19
C GLU A 7 2.87 4.26 -2.51
N ILE A 8 2.46 4.73 -1.33
CA ILE A 8 1.18 4.32 -0.71
C ILE A 8 0.01 4.81 -1.57
N ASP A 9 0.08 6.04 -2.10
CA ASP A 9 -0.96 6.60 -2.98
C ASP A 9 -0.94 5.92 -4.35
N MET A 10 0.25 5.63 -4.88
CA MET A 10 0.37 4.83 -6.09
C MET A 10 -0.25 3.43 -5.90
N LEU A 11 0.01 2.77 -4.77
CA LEU A 11 -0.55 1.46 -4.46
C LEU A 11 -2.08 1.53 -4.34
N TRP A 12 -2.62 2.60 -3.75
CA TRP A 12 -4.05 2.87 -3.71
C TRP A 12 -4.66 2.92 -5.11
N GLU A 13 -4.08 3.69 -6.02
CA GLU A 13 -4.56 3.79 -7.41
C GLU A 13 -4.45 2.45 -8.16
N ILE A 14 -3.35 1.69 -7.96
CA ILE A 14 -3.21 0.35 -8.55
C ILE A 14 -4.33 -0.58 -8.09
N THR A 15 -4.70 -0.56 -6.80
CA THR A 15 -5.80 -1.40 -6.33
C THR A 15 -7.15 -1.02 -6.97
N LYS A 16 -7.34 0.25 -7.35
CA LYS A 16 -8.53 0.71 -8.09
C LYS A 16 -8.52 0.32 -9.56
N GLN A 17 -7.33 0.22 -10.15
CA GLN A 17 -7.18 -0.33 -11.51
C GLN A 17 -7.44 -1.83 -11.57
N ILE A 18 -7.24 -2.57 -10.46
CA ILE A 18 -7.54 -4.01 -10.39
C ILE A 18 -9.03 -4.23 -10.12
N GLU A 19 -9.59 -3.50 -9.16
CA GLU A 19 -11.00 -3.59 -8.78
C GLU A 19 -11.92 -3.37 -9.99
N GLY A 20 -12.80 -4.34 -10.27
CA GLY A 20 -13.76 -4.30 -11.38
C GLY A 20 -13.17 -4.49 -12.78
N HIS A 21 -11.86 -4.72 -12.91
CA HIS A 21 -11.17 -4.85 -14.20
C HIS A 21 -10.58 -6.25 -14.42
N THR A 22 -10.96 -7.23 -13.60
CA THR A 22 -10.54 -8.64 -13.74
C THR A 22 -11.71 -9.54 -14.13
N ILE A 23 -11.42 -10.66 -14.79
CA ILE A 23 -12.44 -11.62 -15.28
C ILE A 23 -13.22 -12.27 -14.13
N CYS A 24 -12.56 -12.55 -13.00
CA CYS A 24 -13.19 -13.14 -11.82
C CYS A 24 -13.04 -12.25 -10.59
N ALA A 25 -13.90 -12.47 -9.59
CA ALA A 25 -13.92 -11.70 -8.34
C ALA A 25 -12.65 -11.86 -7.47
N LEU A 26 -11.69 -12.70 -7.88
CA LEU A 26 -10.41 -12.82 -7.20
C LEU A 26 -9.63 -11.50 -7.22
N GLY A 27 -9.73 -10.71 -8.29
CA GLY A 27 -9.08 -9.40 -8.37
C GLY A 27 -9.60 -8.44 -7.31
N ASP A 28 -10.93 -8.34 -7.18
CA ASP A 28 -11.57 -7.53 -6.14
C ASP A 28 -11.20 -8.03 -4.74
N ALA A 29 -11.24 -9.36 -4.55
CA ALA A 29 -10.87 -9.99 -3.29
C ALA A 29 -9.39 -9.77 -2.91
N ALA A 30 -8.50 -9.53 -3.88
CA ALA A 30 -7.10 -9.17 -3.64
C ALA A 30 -6.91 -7.66 -3.43
N ALA A 31 -7.66 -6.82 -4.13
CA ALA A 31 -7.58 -5.37 -4.04
C ALA A 31 -8.16 -4.83 -2.73
N TRP A 32 -9.31 -5.33 -2.28
CA TRP A 32 -10.00 -4.82 -1.10
C TRP A 32 -9.23 -4.96 0.21
N PRO A 33 -8.51 -6.07 0.51
CA PRO A 33 -7.65 -6.15 1.69
C PRO A 33 -6.57 -5.07 1.74
N VAL A 34 -5.94 -4.77 0.60
CA VAL A 34 -4.92 -3.72 0.50
C VAL A 34 -5.56 -2.34 0.66
N GLN A 35 -6.72 -2.09 0.06
CA GLN A 35 -7.48 -0.85 0.27
C GLN A 35 -7.89 -0.67 1.75
N GLY A 36 -8.34 -1.73 2.42
CA GLY A 36 -8.67 -1.72 3.84
C GLY A 36 -7.44 -1.42 4.71
N LEU A 37 -6.31 -2.07 4.40
CA LEU A 37 -5.03 -1.79 5.07
C LEU A 37 -4.64 -0.32 4.94
N ILE A 38 -4.68 0.24 3.72
CA ILE A 38 -4.35 1.65 3.49
C ILE A 38 -5.33 2.55 4.25
N ARG A 39 -6.65 2.33 4.15
CA ARG A 39 -7.67 3.16 4.82
C ARG A 39 -7.52 3.24 6.33
N HIS A 40 -7.23 2.11 6.97
CA HIS A 40 -7.25 2.01 8.43
C HIS A 40 -5.86 2.10 9.06
N PHE A 41 -4.81 1.71 8.33
CA PHE A 41 -3.46 1.59 8.86
C PHE A 41 -2.41 2.41 8.09
N ARG A 42 -2.83 3.43 7.31
CA ARG A 42 -1.88 4.34 6.63
C ARG A 42 -0.80 4.88 7.55
N GLY A 43 -1.20 5.30 8.76
CA GLY A 43 -0.26 5.83 9.75
C GLY A 43 0.84 4.83 10.11
N GLU A 44 0.51 3.55 10.29
CA GLU A 44 1.48 2.50 10.57
C GLU A 44 2.37 2.18 9.35
N MET A 45 1.82 2.24 8.14
CA MET A 45 2.59 2.08 6.91
C MET A 45 3.63 3.19 6.75
N GLU A 46 3.22 4.46 6.90
CA GLU A 46 4.12 5.61 6.90
C GLU A 46 5.17 5.51 7.99
N ASN A 47 4.77 5.06 9.18
CA ASN A 47 5.67 4.86 10.31
C ASN A 47 6.78 3.87 9.96
N ARG A 48 6.42 2.71 9.39
CA ARG A 48 7.39 1.70 8.94
C ARG A 48 8.32 2.20 7.84
N ILE A 49 7.81 3.03 6.93
CA ILE A 49 8.62 3.65 5.87
C ILE A 49 9.65 4.61 6.47
N ARG A 50 9.21 5.52 7.34
CA ARG A 50 10.10 6.49 8.00
C ARG A 50 11.15 5.78 8.85
N HIS A 51 10.77 4.78 9.64
CA HIS A 51 11.72 4.00 10.44
C HIS A 51 12.76 3.28 9.58
N ALA A 52 12.35 2.64 8.49
CA ALA A 52 13.29 1.98 7.58
C ALA A 52 14.26 2.99 6.93
N SER A 53 13.76 4.17 6.53
CA SER A 53 14.61 5.23 5.98
C SER A 53 15.63 5.76 7.00
N GLN A 54 15.25 5.89 8.28
CA GLN A 54 16.17 6.30 9.34
C GLN A 54 17.25 5.24 9.60
N VAL A 55 16.88 3.96 9.58
CA VAL A 55 17.83 2.85 9.75
C VAL A 55 18.81 2.79 8.56
N GLN A 56 18.34 3.01 7.33
CA GLN A 56 19.19 3.05 6.14
C GLN A 56 20.18 4.22 6.13
N ILE A 57 19.84 5.37 6.73
CA ILE A 57 20.78 6.51 6.85
C ILE A 57 21.86 6.25 7.91
N ALA A 58 21.56 5.43 8.91
CA ALA A 58 22.46 5.14 10.02
C ALA A 58 23.41 3.94 9.77
N ALA A 59 23.24 3.23 8.66
CA ALA A 59 24.04 2.05 8.25
C ALA A 59 25.06 2.42 7.16
#